data_AF-A0A1G3V409-F1
#
_entry.id   AF-A0A1G3V409-F1
#
_cell.length_a   1.000
_cell.length_b   1.000
_cell.length_c   1.000
_cell.angle_alpha   90.00
_cell.angle_beta   90.00
_cell.angle_gamma   90.00
#
_symmetry.space_group_name_H-M   'P 1'
#
loop_
_entity.id
_entity.type
_entity.pdbx_description
1 polymer ?
#
loop_
_entity_poly.entity_id
_entity_poly.type
_entity_poly.pdbx_seq_one_letter_code
_entity_poly.pdbx_strand_id
1 'polypeptide(L)'
;MTKTKGVSLCCFFLIASLAACVPSRLAMDYGTSFRQQKLNQIADLEAGKNIEPVEGMNGKAAEGAMGRYQKGFEKEPPAQVYHLTIDGIK
;
A
#
# COMPACT_ATOMS: atom_id res chain seq x y z
N MET A 1 -36.86 3.90 -46.85
CA MET A 1 -36.75 3.70 -45.39
C MET A 1 -36.20 2.33 -44.96
N THR A 2 -35.90 1.39 -45.89
CA THR A 2 -35.34 0.06 -45.56
C THR A 2 -33.82 0.03 -45.47
N LYS A 3 -33.10 0.83 -46.29
CA LYS A 3 -31.63 0.92 -46.26
C LYS A 3 -31.08 1.45 -44.93
N THR A 4 -31.73 2.43 -44.31
CA THR A 4 -31.32 3.03 -43.03
C THR A 4 -31.46 2.06 -41.86
N LYS A 5 -32.50 1.22 -41.86
CA LYS A 5 -32.70 0.16 -40.86
C LYS A 5 -31.67 -0.97 -41.02
N GLY A 6 -31.29 -1.32 -42.26
CA GLY A 6 -30.25 -2.31 -42.54
C GLY A 6 -28.84 -1.85 -42.13
N VAL A 7 -28.49 -0.58 -42.37
CA VAL A 7 -27.21 -0.01 -41.93
C VAL A 7 -27.13 0.05 -40.40
N SER A 8 -28.22 0.45 -39.73
CA SER A 8 -28.28 0.49 -38.26
C SER A 8 -28.14 -0.90 -37.63
N LEU A 9 -28.78 -1.94 -38.20
CA LEU A 9 -28.66 -3.32 -37.72
C LEU A 9 -27.26 -3.89 -37.93
N CYS A 10 -26.60 -3.55 -39.06
CA CYS A 10 -25.23 -3.99 -39.35
C CYS A 10 -24.21 -3.32 -38.41
N CYS A 11 -24.37 -2.04 -38.11
CA CYS A 11 -23.57 -1.35 -37.10
C CYS A 11 -23.75 -1.95 -35.70
N PHE A 12 -24.98 -2.34 -35.34
CA PHE A 12 -25.23 -2.99 -34.05
C PHE A 12 -24.55 -4.36 -33.94
N PHE A 13 -24.57 -5.14 -35.02
CA PHE A 13 -23.89 -6.43 -35.10
C PHE A 13 -22.36 -6.31 -35.04
N LEU A 14 -21.80 -5.29 -35.71
CA LEU A 14 -20.36 -4.99 -35.65
C LEU A 14 -19.94 -4.58 -34.23
N ILE A 15 -20.71 -3.73 -33.54
CA ILE A 15 -20.39 -3.33 -32.17
C ILE A 15 -20.48 -4.53 -31.21
N ALA A 16 -21.48 -5.40 -31.39
CA ALA A 16 -21.64 -6.60 -30.57
C ALA A 16 -20.50 -7.63 -30.76
N SER A 17 -19.98 -7.78 -31.98
CA SER A 17 -18.85 -8.69 -32.24
C SER A 17 -17.53 -8.17 -31.67
N LEU A 18 -17.32 -6.85 -31.63
CA LEU A 18 -16.15 -6.24 -30.99
C LEU A 18 -16.19 -6.36 -29.45
N ALA A 19 -17.37 -6.36 -28.84
CA ALA A 19 -17.53 -6.51 -27.38
C ALA A 19 -17.17 -7.93 -26.87
N ALA A 20 -17.13 -8.93 -27.74
CA ALA A 20 -16.78 -10.31 -27.37
C ALA A 20 -15.28 -10.52 -27.09
N CYS A 21 -14.41 -9.58 -27.48
CA CYS A 21 -12.95 -9.67 -27.29
C CYS A 21 -12.46 -8.85 -26.07
N VAL A 22 -13.36 -8.39 -25.20
CA VAL A 22 -12.98 -7.61 -24.03
C VAL A 22 -12.44 -8.55 -22.94
N PRO A 23 -11.27 -8.26 -22.33
CA PRO A 23 -10.75 -9.05 -21.23
C PRO A 23 -11.76 -9.14 -20.09
N SER A 24 -11.86 -10.33 -19.48
CA SER A 24 -12.76 -10.54 -18.34
C SER A 24 -12.36 -9.64 -17.16
N ARG A 25 -13.31 -9.32 -16.28
CA ARG A 25 -13.02 -8.57 -15.03
C ARG A 25 -11.89 -9.22 -14.24
N LEU A 26 -11.90 -10.55 -14.15
CA LEU A 26 -10.83 -11.31 -13.52
C LEU A 26 -9.48 -11.06 -14.21
N ALA A 27 -9.42 -11.06 -15.54
CA ALA A 27 -8.18 -10.81 -16.28
C ALA A 27 -7.65 -9.37 -16.08
N MET A 28 -8.53 -8.38 -15.92
CA MET A 28 -8.13 -6.99 -15.67
C MET A 28 -7.66 -6.76 -14.23
N ASP A 29 -8.31 -7.40 -13.26
CA ASP A 29 -8.09 -7.14 -11.83
C ASP A 29 -7.13 -8.16 -11.18
N TYR A 30 -6.62 -9.12 -11.96
CA TYR A 30 -5.74 -10.17 -11.44
C TYR A 30 -4.45 -9.59 -10.84
N GLY A 31 -4.23 -9.90 -9.57
CA GLY A 31 -3.05 -9.46 -8.81
C GLY A 31 -3.07 -8.00 -8.39
N THR A 32 -4.13 -7.23 -8.66
CA THR A 32 -4.24 -5.83 -8.26
C THR A 32 -4.25 -5.68 -6.74
N SER A 33 -4.97 -6.55 -6.03
CA SER A 33 -5.00 -6.58 -4.56
C SER A 33 -3.62 -6.78 -3.96
N PHE A 34 -2.84 -7.72 -4.48
CA PHE A 34 -1.46 -7.99 -4.03
C PHE A 34 -0.53 -6.81 -4.31
N ARG A 35 -0.60 -6.21 -5.50
CA ARG A 35 0.18 -5.01 -5.84
C ARG A 35 -0.17 -3.84 -4.91
N GLN A 36 -1.45 -3.63 -4.64
CA GLN A 36 -1.92 -2.57 -3.75
C GLN A 36 -1.50 -2.82 -2.30
N GLN A 37 -1.58 -4.06 -1.82
CA GLN A 37 -1.10 -4.43 -0.48
C GLN A 37 0.40 -4.15 -0.33
N LYS A 38 1.21 -4.48 -1.35
CA LYS A 38 2.64 -4.18 -1.36
C LYS A 38 2.90 -2.68 -1.32
N LEU A 39 2.20 -1.88 -2.12
CA LEU A 39 2.35 -0.42 -2.12
C LEU A 39 1.97 0.20 -0.78
N ASN A 40 0.91 -0.29 -0.15
CA ASN A 40 0.47 0.17 1.17
C ASN A 40 1.46 -0.18 2.29
N GLN A 41 2.41 -1.08 2.04
CA GLN A 41 3.49 -1.42 2.98
C GLN A 41 4.76 -0.57 2.76
N ILE A 42 4.83 0.22 1.69
CA ILE A 42 5.96 1.11 1.43
C ILE A 42 5.74 2.40 2.23
N ALA A 43 6.62 2.66 3.20
CA ALA A 43 6.53 3.84 4.07
C ALA A 43 6.69 5.17 3.30
N ASP A 44 7.54 5.17 2.27
CA ASP A 44 7.75 6.30 1.39
C ASP A 44 8.05 5.81 -0.03
N LEU A 45 7.16 6.13 -0.98
CA LEU A 45 7.27 5.75 -2.39
C LEU A 45 8.34 6.57 -3.13
N GLU A 46 8.79 7.68 -2.55
CA GLU A 46 9.81 8.58 -3.07
C GLU A 46 11.17 8.36 -2.41
N ALA A 47 11.29 7.41 -1.49
CA ALA A 47 12.55 7.07 -0.84
C ALA A 47 13.63 6.78 -1.89
N GLY A 48 14.74 7.53 -1.82
CA GLY A 48 15.87 7.42 -2.75
C GLY A 48 15.76 8.26 -4.03
N LYS A 49 14.68 9.03 -4.24
CA LYS A 49 14.66 10.08 -5.28
C LYS A 49 15.58 11.25 -4.93
N ASN A 50 15.67 11.59 -3.63
CA ASN A 50 16.65 12.55 -3.16
C ASN A 50 18.01 11.86 -3.01
N ILE A 51 18.99 12.30 -3.81
CA ILE A 51 20.39 11.86 -3.76
C ILE A 51 21.28 12.80 -2.95
N GLU A 52 20.72 13.88 -2.42
CA GLU A 52 21.44 14.78 -1.52
C GLU A 52 21.96 13.98 -0.32
N PRO A 53 23.16 14.30 0.18
CA PRO A 53 23.65 13.70 1.40
C PRO A 53 22.62 13.88 2.52
N VAL A 54 22.34 12.81 3.25
CA VAL A 54 21.49 12.91 4.44
C VAL A 54 22.20 13.82 5.44
N GLU A 55 21.66 15.01 5.66
CA GLU A 55 22.14 15.88 6.71
C GLU A 55 21.90 15.18 8.06
N GLY A 56 22.97 14.95 8.80
CA GLY A 56 22.90 14.28 10.10
C GLY A 56 22.08 15.06 11.12
N MET A 57 21.79 14.43 12.25
CA MET A 57 21.12 15.09 13.36
C MET A 57 21.97 16.27 13.88
N ASN A 58 21.34 17.42 14.15
CA ASN A 58 22.01 18.56 14.80
C ASN A 58 22.79 18.10 16.04
N GLY A 59 24.00 18.61 16.25
CA GLY A 59 24.88 18.17 17.34
C GLY A 59 24.23 18.14 18.74
N LYS A 60 23.40 19.14 19.07
CA LYS A 60 22.69 19.17 20.37
C LYS A 60 21.59 18.10 20.47
N ALA A 61 20.90 17.84 19.35
CA ALA A 61 19.89 16.80 19.29
C ALA A 61 20.53 15.41 19.35
N ALA A 62 21.66 15.21 18.67
CA ALA A 62 22.44 13.98 18.71
C ALA A 62 22.96 13.70 20.13
N GLU A 63 23.53 14.71 20.80
CA GLU A 63 23.96 14.61 22.20
C GLU A 63 22.80 14.24 23.13
N GLY A 64 21.66 14.91 23.00
CA GLY A 64 20.47 14.61 23.78
C GLY A 64 19.92 13.19 23.54
N ALA A 65 19.91 12.72 22.30
CA ALA A 65 19.47 11.37 21.95
C ALA A 65 20.42 10.30 22.50
N MET A 66 21.73 10.46 22.27
CA MET A 66 22.75 9.55 22.77
C MET A 66 22.81 9.51 24.29
N GLY A 67 22.67 10.66 24.95
CA GLY A 67 22.63 10.74 26.41
C GLY A 67 21.40 10.05 27.01
N ARG A 68 20.23 10.15 26.37
CA ARG A 68 19.03 9.40 26.81
C ARG A 68 19.20 7.90 26.58
N TYR A 69 19.77 7.51 25.46
CA TYR A 69 20.06 6.11 25.14
C TYR A 69 20.99 5.49 26.20
N GLN A 70 22.13 6.14 26.48
CA GLN A 70 23.09 5.69 27.50
C GLN A 70 22.46 5.59 28.89
N LYS A 71 21.76 6.64 29.34
CA LYS A 71 21.05 6.64 30.64
C LYS A 71 19.93 5.60 30.74
N GLY A 72 19.41 5.13 29.61
CA GLY A 72 18.43 4.05 29.56
C GLY A 72 19.00 2.72 30.08
N PHE A 73 20.29 2.48 29.89
CA PHE A 73 20.98 1.27 30.37
C PHE A 73 21.39 1.35 31.84
N GLU A 74 21.47 2.57 32.40
CA GLU A 74 21.77 2.78 33.83
C GLU A 74 20.54 2.53 34.72
N LYS A 75 19.34 2.58 34.16
CA LYS A 75 18.09 2.35 34.90
C LYS A 75 17.76 0.86 34.89
N GLU A 76 17.55 0.29 36.06
CA GLU A 76 16.91 -1.02 36.14
C GLU A 76 15.53 -0.95 35.46
N PRO A 77 15.21 -1.88 34.56
CA PRO A 77 13.93 -1.89 33.89
C PRO A 77 12.83 -2.00 34.97
N PRO A 78 11.78 -1.17 34.92
CA PRO A 78 10.69 -1.28 35.87
C PRO A 78 10.09 -2.68 35.76
N ALA A 79 9.77 -3.28 36.91
CA ALA A 79 9.11 -4.58 36.97
C ALA A 79 7.84 -4.54 36.11
N GLN A 80 7.83 -5.29 35.01
CA GLN A 80 6.70 -5.32 34.11
C GLN A 80 5.60 -6.18 34.74
N VAL A 81 4.57 -5.54 35.26
CA VAL A 81 3.37 -6.22 35.75
C VAL A 81 2.49 -6.53 34.54
N TYR A 82 2.55 -7.78 34.06
CA TYR A 82 1.68 -8.25 32.99
C TYR A 82 0.33 -8.67 33.58
N HIS A 83 -0.72 -7.94 33.22
CA HIS A 83 -2.09 -8.34 33.51
C HIS A 83 -2.59 -9.27 32.41
N LEU A 84 -2.47 -10.58 32.63
CA LEU A 84 -3.03 -11.61 31.76
C LEU A 84 -4.49 -11.84 32.13
N THR A 85 -5.43 -11.23 31.39
CA THR A 85 -6.85 -11.53 31.50
C THR A 85 -7.17 -12.69 30.55
N ILE A 86 -7.45 -13.87 31.10
CA ILE A 86 -7.95 -15.01 30.32
C ILE A 86 -9.45 -14.81 30.19
N ASP A 87 -9.88 -14.22 29.07
CA ASP A 87 -11.29 -14.08 28.73
C ASP A 87 -11.68 -15.21 27.77
N GLY A 88 -12.37 -16.22 28.28
CA GLY A 88 -13.03 -17.23 27.44
C GLY A 88 -12.53 -18.66 27.52
N ILE A 89 -12.50 -19.27 28.71
CA ILE A 89 -12.75 -20.72 28.84
C ILE A 89 -14.13 -20.88 29.47
N LYS A 90 -15.15 -21.01 28.62
CA LYS A 90 -16.42 -21.67 28.94
C LYS A 90 -16.72 -22.68 27.86
#